data_AF-A0A0A8F2B0-F1
#
_entry.id   AF-A0A0A8F2B0-F1
#
_cell.length_a   1.000
_cell.length_b   1.000
_cell.length_c   1.000
_cell.angle_alpha   90.00
_cell.angle_beta   90.00
_cell.angle_gamma   90.00
#
_symmetry.space_group_name_H-M   'P 1'
#
loop_
_entity.id
_entity.type
_entity.pdbx_description
1 polymer ?
#
loop_
_entity_poly.entity_id
_entity_poly.type
_entity_poly.pdbx_seq_one_letter_code
_entity_poly.pdbx_strand_id
1 'polypeptide(L)'
;MVELLGRVEFARPEAGVEMAPLVAHRHRLDPVCGVRAAWVAERRRGEVVGVLTAAPPLRWIGSIKTLSPEHRSYVAHHIVEVEALSVAPELRGRRVGHRLIETAAAHYARLGYRLMLGTTTTQPLAPYYRQAGSTVLEPGEGIAVADPLGMILHRPAEPHVVQMWKALNREVTVVDSRMPDGSPLRLLTEVLVPPADAPKVARQDDGSLTIIGGGVRETLDAQTAGMMERMYRTPVTEEEVRAGTAEALRYGMEPVLAARLRKASGRSLPDLMGPPRGAGAAAGRR
;
A
#
# COMPACT_ATOMS: atom_id res chain seq x y z
N MET A 1 17.54 17.96 -26.47
CA MET A 1 17.65 16.63 -25.87
C MET A 1 17.37 16.80 -24.39
N VAL A 2 16.36 16.10 -23.85
CA VAL A 2 15.98 16.14 -22.42
C VAL A 2 16.61 14.89 -21.82
N GLU A 3 17.40 15.07 -20.77
CA GLU A 3 18.08 13.98 -20.07
C GLU A 3 17.29 13.66 -18.79
N LEU A 4 17.08 12.36 -18.54
CA LEU A 4 16.33 11.92 -17.38
C LEU A 4 17.31 11.60 -16.27
N LEU A 5 17.35 12.44 -15.23
CA LEU A 5 18.17 12.16 -14.05
C LEU A 5 17.33 11.35 -13.05
N GLY A 6 17.94 10.32 -12.49
CA GLY A 6 17.28 9.32 -11.64
C GLY A 6 16.66 9.86 -10.35
N ARG A 7 16.16 8.91 -9.55
CA ARG A 7 15.42 9.05 -8.27
C ARG A 7 15.94 10.15 -7.33
N VAL A 8 15.03 10.97 -6.80
CA VAL A 8 15.26 11.92 -5.69
C VAL A 8 14.16 11.71 -4.62
N GLU A 9 14.47 11.73 -3.32
CA GLU A 9 13.52 11.44 -2.21
C GLU A 9 13.12 12.70 -1.42
N PHE A 10 11.85 12.80 -0.97
CA PHE A 10 11.30 14.02 -0.32
C PHE A 10 10.41 13.75 0.92
N ALA A 11 10.51 14.64 1.92
CA ALA A 11 9.87 14.46 3.23
C ALA A 11 8.50 15.17 3.44
N ARG A 12 8.03 16.09 2.57
CA ARG A 12 6.70 16.75 2.75
C ARG A 12 5.98 17.12 1.44
N PRO A 13 4.63 17.09 1.35
CA PRO A 13 3.89 17.03 0.08
C PRO A 13 3.44 18.37 -0.54
N GLU A 14 3.55 19.51 0.14
CA GLU A 14 2.70 20.69 -0.17
C GLU A 14 3.41 21.81 -0.95
N ALA A 15 4.58 21.55 -1.51
CA ALA A 15 5.48 22.58 -2.06
C ALA A 15 5.82 22.41 -3.56
N GLY A 16 4.99 21.69 -4.33
CA GLY A 16 5.33 21.23 -5.69
C GLY A 16 5.58 22.32 -6.75
N VAL A 17 5.11 23.56 -6.55
CA VAL A 17 5.24 24.65 -7.55
C VAL A 17 6.44 25.58 -7.26
N GLU A 18 6.82 25.77 -6.00
CA GLU A 18 7.97 26.60 -5.60
C GLU A 18 9.30 25.82 -5.46
N MET A 19 9.24 24.48 -5.38
CA MET A 19 10.40 23.66 -4.97
C MET A 19 11.40 23.32 -6.08
N ALA A 20 11.03 23.39 -7.36
CA ALA A 20 11.90 22.94 -8.45
C ALA A 20 13.32 23.57 -8.43
N PRO A 21 13.49 24.87 -8.11
CA PRO A 21 14.82 25.49 -8.02
C PRO A 21 15.55 25.22 -6.68
N LEU A 22 14.81 25.04 -5.58
CA LEU A 22 15.38 24.80 -4.24
C LEU A 22 15.89 23.36 -4.07
N VAL A 23 15.26 22.40 -4.76
CA VAL A 23 15.64 20.98 -4.84
C VAL A 23 17.04 20.79 -5.44
N ALA A 24 17.45 21.66 -6.36
CA ALA A 24 18.75 21.57 -7.03
C ALA A 24 19.94 22.03 -6.16
N HIS A 25 19.70 22.69 -5.01
CA HIS A 25 20.76 23.43 -4.32
C HIS A 25 21.17 22.95 -2.93
N ARG A 26 20.40 22.15 -2.19
CA ARG A 26 20.79 21.79 -0.80
C ARG A 26 20.38 20.38 -0.31
N HIS A 27 21.39 19.52 -0.24
CA HIS A 27 21.70 18.55 0.82
C HIS A 27 21.01 17.17 0.93
N ARG A 28 21.89 16.25 1.36
CA ARG A 28 21.81 14.87 1.89
C ARG A 28 20.60 14.61 2.82
N LEU A 29 19.89 13.49 2.59
CA LEU A 29 18.90 12.91 3.51
C LEU A 29 19.13 11.40 3.64
N ASP A 30 18.97 10.87 4.86
CA ASP A 30 19.21 9.47 5.25
C ASP A 30 18.01 8.57 4.88
N PRO A 31 18.22 7.30 4.49
CA PRO A 31 17.25 6.46 3.81
C PRO A 31 16.39 5.64 4.78
N VAL A 32 15.07 5.69 4.61
CA VAL A 32 14.19 4.60 5.07
C VAL A 32 13.50 4.03 3.83
N CYS A 33 14.17 3.04 3.24
CA CYS A 33 13.72 2.10 2.20
C CYS A 33 12.53 2.52 1.31
N GLY A 34 12.80 2.89 0.05
CA GLY A 34 11.99 2.42 -1.09
C GLY A 34 10.59 2.98 -1.34
N VAL A 35 9.96 3.66 -0.38
CA VAL A 35 8.51 3.92 -0.40
C VAL A 35 8.10 5.14 -1.22
N ARG A 36 8.84 6.24 -1.17
CA ARG A 36 8.53 7.46 -1.94
C ARG A 36 9.69 7.82 -2.84
N ALA A 37 9.38 8.27 -4.04
CA ALA A 37 10.40 8.69 -4.99
C ALA A 37 9.87 9.81 -5.89
N ALA A 38 10.83 10.55 -6.44
CA ALA A 38 10.59 11.54 -7.47
C ALA A 38 11.47 11.30 -8.68
N TRP A 39 10.90 11.62 -9.85
CA TRP A 39 11.56 11.57 -11.14
C TRP A 39 11.60 12.98 -11.70
N VAL A 40 12.79 13.38 -12.14
CA VAL A 40 13.05 14.72 -12.61
C VAL A 40 13.47 14.66 -14.08
N ALA A 41 12.83 15.47 -14.90
CA ALA A 41 13.25 15.70 -16.28
C ALA A 41 14.06 16.99 -16.32
N GLU A 42 15.29 16.90 -16.82
CA GLU A 42 16.18 18.05 -16.95
C GLU A 42 16.45 18.40 -18.40
N ARG A 43 16.59 19.70 -18.65
CA ARG A 43 17.13 20.25 -19.89
C ARG A 43 18.62 20.55 -19.69
N ARG A 44 19.15 21.64 -20.25
CA ARG A 44 20.59 21.92 -20.21
C ARG A 44 20.99 22.26 -18.76
N ARG A 45 22.10 21.68 -18.28
CA ARG A 45 22.78 22.01 -17.01
C ARG A 45 21.82 22.31 -15.84
N GLY A 46 21.10 21.30 -15.33
CA GLY A 46 20.34 21.41 -14.08
C GLY A 46 19.00 22.15 -14.18
N GLU A 47 18.58 22.56 -15.38
CA GLU A 47 17.27 23.15 -15.60
C GLU A 47 16.19 22.08 -15.49
N VAL A 48 15.50 22.02 -14.35
CA VAL A 48 14.37 21.11 -14.12
C VAL A 48 13.15 21.59 -14.92
N VAL A 49 12.67 20.75 -15.83
CA VAL A 49 11.56 21.05 -16.74
C VAL A 49 10.35 20.11 -16.55
N GLY A 50 10.46 19.15 -15.64
CA GLY A 50 9.34 18.33 -15.22
C GLY A 50 9.67 17.51 -13.99
N VAL A 51 8.65 17.22 -13.20
CA VAL A 51 8.76 16.42 -11.98
C VAL A 51 7.54 15.53 -11.84
N LEU A 52 7.75 14.29 -11.41
CA LEU A 52 6.72 13.39 -10.93
C LEU A 52 7.10 12.91 -9.54
N THR A 53 6.16 12.93 -8.60
CA THR A 53 6.33 12.28 -7.29
C THR A 53 5.32 11.16 -7.13
N ALA A 54 5.76 10.05 -6.55
CA ALA A 54 4.87 8.94 -6.26
C ALA A 54 5.25 8.26 -4.94
N ALA A 55 4.24 7.82 -4.21
CA ALA A 55 4.33 7.14 -2.92
C ALA A 55 3.12 6.20 -2.77
N PRO A 56 3.16 5.19 -1.89
CA PRO A 56 1.96 4.47 -1.51
C PRO A 56 0.84 5.40 -1.05
N PRO A 57 -0.42 5.02 -1.28
CA PRO A 57 -1.57 5.85 -0.95
C PRO A 57 -1.87 5.81 0.56
N LEU A 58 -0.92 6.26 1.39
CA LEU A 58 -0.95 6.13 2.85
C LEU A 58 -2.16 6.84 3.47
N ARG A 59 -2.66 7.92 2.87
CA ARG A 59 -3.88 8.60 3.33
C ARG A 59 -5.12 7.73 3.16
N TRP A 60 -5.27 7.08 2.00
CA TRP A 60 -6.39 6.17 1.74
C TRP A 60 -6.28 4.90 2.55
N ILE A 61 -5.12 4.23 2.55
CA ILE A 61 -4.90 3.03 3.37
C ILE A 61 -5.05 3.37 4.86
N GLY A 62 -4.64 4.57 5.27
CA GLY A 62 -4.79 5.16 6.59
C GLY A 62 -6.24 5.36 7.05
N SER A 63 -7.15 5.67 6.12
CA SER A 63 -8.56 5.93 6.46
C SER A 63 -9.39 4.66 6.68
N ILE A 64 -8.93 3.50 6.19
CA ILE A 64 -9.65 2.24 6.35
C ILE A 64 -9.42 1.66 7.75
N LYS A 65 -10.31 1.98 8.69
CA LYS A 65 -10.19 1.61 10.12
C LYS A 65 -10.09 0.11 10.38
N THR A 66 -10.67 -0.72 9.52
CA THR A 66 -10.69 -2.18 9.67
C THR A 66 -9.36 -2.86 9.31
N LEU A 67 -8.42 -2.15 8.65
CA LEU A 67 -7.12 -2.70 8.31
C LEU A 67 -6.17 -2.70 9.51
N SER A 68 -5.57 -3.86 9.80
CA SER A 68 -4.47 -3.97 10.75
C SER A 68 -3.19 -3.35 10.17
N PRO A 69 -2.21 -2.97 11.01
CA PRO A 69 -0.95 -2.39 10.54
C PRO A 69 -0.22 -3.24 9.49
N GLU A 70 -0.26 -4.57 9.62
CA GLU A 70 0.36 -5.51 8.68
C GLU A 70 -0.34 -5.46 7.31
N HIS A 71 -1.68 -5.43 7.29
CA HIS A 71 -2.42 -5.28 6.04
C HIS A 71 -2.14 -3.92 5.39
N ARG A 72 -2.05 -2.85 6.18
CA ARG A 72 -1.71 -1.52 5.64
C ARG A 72 -0.31 -1.51 5.03
N SER A 73 0.66 -2.10 5.72
CA SER A 73 2.00 -2.30 5.21
C SER A 73 1.98 -3.12 3.92
N TYR A 74 1.23 -4.23 3.90
CA TYR A 74 1.11 -5.09 2.73
C TYR A 74 0.56 -4.33 1.51
N VAL A 75 -0.53 -3.59 1.68
CA VAL A 75 -1.09 -2.75 0.61
C VAL A 75 -0.09 -1.68 0.16
N ALA A 76 0.66 -1.08 1.08
CA ALA A 76 1.67 -0.07 0.76
C ALA A 76 2.87 -0.61 -0.04
N HIS A 77 3.12 -1.92 -0.02
CA HIS A 77 4.15 -2.57 -0.83
C HIS A 77 3.64 -3.02 -2.22
N HIS A 78 2.34 -2.98 -2.46
CA HIS A 78 1.74 -3.45 -3.72
C HIS A 78 1.12 -2.33 -4.57
N ILE A 79 0.77 -1.21 -3.93
CA ILE A 79 0.10 -0.07 -4.58
C ILE A 79 0.93 1.18 -4.37
N VAL A 80 1.20 1.87 -5.47
CA VAL A 80 1.76 3.22 -5.48
C VAL A 80 0.74 4.21 -6.05
N GLU A 81 0.79 5.46 -5.64
CA GLU A 81 0.01 6.56 -6.15
C GLU A 81 0.93 7.67 -6.69
N VAL A 82 0.60 8.20 -7.87
CA VAL A 82 1.17 9.45 -8.38
C VAL A 82 0.54 10.59 -7.59
N GLU A 83 1.35 11.24 -6.75
CA GLU A 83 0.90 12.35 -5.92
C GLU A 83 0.92 13.68 -6.68
N ALA A 84 1.91 13.86 -7.56
CA ALA A 84 2.04 15.06 -8.36
C ALA A 84 2.77 14.77 -9.69
N LEU A 85 2.35 15.50 -10.73
CA LEU A 85 3.05 15.57 -12.01
C LEU A 85 2.98 17.02 -12.50
N SER A 86 4.14 17.60 -12.79
CA SER A 86 4.24 18.93 -13.38
C SER A 86 5.25 18.94 -14.52
N VAL A 87 4.95 19.71 -15.56
CA VAL A 87 5.82 19.91 -16.73
C VAL A 87 5.80 21.39 -17.08
N ALA A 88 7.00 21.94 -17.31
CA ALA A 88 7.20 23.32 -17.74
C ALA A 88 6.32 23.65 -18.96
N PRO A 89 5.56 24.77 -18.96
CA PRO A 89 4.59 25.09 -20.01
C PRO A 89 5.14 24.98 -21.44
N GLU A 90 6.36 25.45 -21.66
CA GLU A 90 7.07 25.47 -22.94
C GLU A 90 7.46 24.07 -23.47
N LEU A 91 7.42 23.04 -22.62
CA LEU A 91 7.67 21.65 -23.00
C LEU A 91 6.42 20.77 -23.01
N ARG A 92 5.23 21.35 -22.76
CA ARG A 92 3.97 20.62 -22.94
C ARG A 92 3.81 20.18 -24.40
N GLY A 93 3.12 19.07 -24.61
CA GLY A 93 3.02 18.43 -25.94
C GLY A 93 4.27 17.64 -26.38
N ARG A 94 5.40 17.72 -25.65
CA ARG A 94 6.63 16.98 -25.97
C ARG A 94 6.76 15.63 -25.24
N ARG A 95 5.66 15.12 -24.69
CA ARG A 95 5.60 13.83 -23.96
C ARG A 95 6.56 13.71 -22.76
N VAL A 96 7.01 14.82 -22.18
CA VAL A 96 7.88 14.81 -20.99
C VAL A 96 7.18 14.11 -19.82
N GLY A 97 5.93 14.50 -19.53
CA GLY A 97 5.16 13.87 -18.47
C GLY A 97 4.85 12.39 -18.73
N HIS A 98 4.60 11.99 -19.98
CA HIS A 98 4.43 10.58 -20.34
C HIS A 98 5.67 9.75 -19.97
N ARG A 99 6.86 10.24 -20.32
CA ARG A 99 8.12 9.57 -19.99
C ARG A 99 8.36 9.48 -18.49
N LEU A 100 7.98 10.52 -17.73
CA LEU A 100 8.06 10.50 -16.27
C LEU A 100 7.15 9.41 -15.69
N ILE A 101 5.90 9.31 -16.15
CA ILE A 101 4.96 8.26 -15.73
C ILE A 101 5.50 6.87 -16.08
N GLU A 102 5.96 6.66 -17.32
CA GLU A 102 6.49 5.37 -17.77
C GLU A 102 7.73 4.96 -16.97
N THR A 103 8.62 5.90 -16.67
CA THR A 103 9.82 5.62 -15.89
C THR A 103 9.49 5.26 -14.45
N ALA A 104 8.56 5.98 -13.83
CA ALA A 104 8.07 5.68 -12.49
C ALA A 104 7.37 4.32 -12.44
N ALA A 105 6.50 4.04 -13.41
CA ALA A 105 5.80 2.76 -13.53
C ALA A 105 6.77 1.59 -13.68
N ALA A 106 7.77 1.72 -14.55
CA ALA A 106 8.79 0.70 -14.73
C ALA A 106 9.65 0.50 -13.46
N HIS A 107 9.92 1.56 -12.70
CA HIS A 107 10.64 1.48 -11.43
C HIS A 107 9.85 0.67 -10.40
N TYR A 108 8.59 1.05 -10.16
CA TYR A 108 7.74 0.37 -9.17
C TYR A 108 7.42 -1.07 -9.58
N ALA A 109 7.21 -1.34 -10.86
CA ALA A 109 7.04 -2.71 -11.36
C ALA A 109 8.24 -3.60 -11.01
N ARG A 110 9.49 -3.09 -11.14
CA ARG A 110 10.70 -3.82 -10.73
C ARG A 110 10.81 -4.04 -9.22
N LEU A 111 10.17 -3.19 -8.42
CA LEU A 111 10.09 -3.34 -6.96
C LEU A 111 8.96 -4.29 -6.54
N GLY A 112 8.22 -4.88 -7.47
CA GLY A 112 7.13 -5.82 -7.19
C GLY A 112 5.77 -5.16 -6.99
N TYR A 113 5.65 -3.84 -7.15
CA TYR A 113 4.35 -3.17 -7.11
C TYR A 113 3.50 -3.62 -8.29
N ARG A 114 2.20 -3.80 -8.06
CA ARG A 114 1.26 -4.35 -9.03
C ARG A 114 0.34 -3.29 -9.62
N LEU A 115 0.12 -2.19 -8.90
CA LEU A 115 -0.82 -1.13 -9.31
C LEU A 115 -0.24 0.26 -9.05
N MET A 116 -0.40 1.14 -10.03
CA MET A 116 -0.18 2.59 -9.89
C MET A 116 -1.51 3.32 -9.98
N LEU A 117 -1.84 4.11 -8.97
CA LEU A 117 -3.03 4.96 -8.89
C LEU A 117 -2.69 6.41 -9.22
N GLY A 118 -3.72 7.19 -9.55
CA GLY A 118 -3.64 8.64 -9.61
C GLY A 118 -5.02 9.26 -9.53
N THR A 119 -5.07 10.56 -9.24
CA THR A 119 -6.30 11.34 -9.25
C THR A 119 -6.07 12.68 -9.93
N THR A 120 -7.11 13.21 -10.57
CA THR A 120 -7.12 14.57 -11.10
C THR A 120 -8.49 15.19 -10.88
N THR A 121 -8.52 16.47 -10.58
CA THR A 121 -9.74 17.30 -10.62
C THR A 121 -9.90 18.00 -11.98
N THR A 122 -8.90 17.86 -12.86
CA THR A 122 -8.88 18.46 -14.19
C THR A 122 -9.35 17.46 -15.24
N GLN A 123 -10.63 17.52 -15.61
CA GLN A 123 -11.26 16.61 -16.59
C GLN A 123 -10.56 16.58 -17.97
N PRO A 124 -10.05 17.70 -18.53
CA PRO A 124 -9.37 17.69 -19.83
C PRO A 124 -8.11 16.81 -19.93
N LEU A 125 -7.59 16.29 -18.81
CA LEU A 125 -6.39 15.42 -18.81
C LEU A 125 -6.70 13.94 -19.05
N ALA A 126 -7.98 13.53 -19.13
CA ALA A 126 -8.32 12.13 -19.35
C ALA A 126 -7.71 11.53 -20.63
N PRO A 127 -7.74 12.19 -21.81
CA PRO A 127 -7.07 11.67 -23.01
C PRO A 127 -5.56 11.51 -22.84
N TYR A 128 -4.93 12.45 -22.12
CA TYR A 128 -3.49 12.43 -21.86
C TYR A 128 -3.08 11.18 -21.05
N TYR A 129 -3.81 10.87 -19.97
CA TYR A 129 -3.54 9.70 -19.13
C TYR A 129 -3.90 8.39 -19.81
N ARG A 130 -4.96 8.35 -20.64
CA ARG A 130 -5.26 7.18 -21.47
C ARG A 130 -4.13 6.87 -22.46
N GLN A 131 -3.55 7.90 -23.08
CA GLN A 131 -2.36 7.74 -23.94
C GLN A 131 -1.12 7.28 -23.16
N ALA A 132 -1.04 7.56 -21.86
CA ALA A 132 -0.01 7.03 -20.96
C ALA A 132 -0.27 5.55 -20.56
N GLY A 133 -1.34 4.95 -21.08
CA GLY A 133 -1.76 3.58 -20.76
C GLY A 133 -2.36 3.46 -19.36
N SER A 134 -2.96 4.52 -18.82
CA SER A 134 -3.80 4.45 -17.63
C SER A 134 -5.26 4.25 -18.05
N THR A 135 -5.99 3.45 -17.30
CA THR A 135 -7.46 3.46 -17.33
C THR A 135 -7.93 4.68 -16.53
N VAL A 136 -8.74 5.53 -17.17
CA VAL A 136 -9.29 6.75 -16.55
C VAL A 136 -10.78 6.59 -16.41
N LEU A 137 -11.25 6.71 -15.17
CA LEU A 137 -12.65 6.52 -14.79
C LEU A 137 -13.48 7.78 -15.06
N GLU A 138 -14.80 7.66 -14.92
CA GLU A 138 -15.69 8.82 -14.93
C GLU A 138 -15.57 9.61 -13.61
N PRO A 139 -15.89 10.92 -13.60
CA PRO A 139 -15.91 11.71 -12.37
C PRO A 139 -16.81 11.07 -11.30
N GLY A 140 -16.30 10.95 -10.07
CA GLY A 140 -17.01 10.33 -8.95
C GLY A 140 -16.99 8.79 -8.93
N GLU A 141 -16.49 8.12 -9.97
CA GLU A 141 -16.40 6.66 -9.99
C GLU A 141 -15.31 6.17 -9.00
N GLY A 142 -15.66 5.16 -8.19
CA GLY A 142 -14.82 4.55 -7.17
C GLY A 142 -13.85 3.49 -7.73
N ILE A 143 -12.76 3.23 -7.01
CA ILE A 143 -11.88 2.07 -7.24
C ILE A 143 -12.07 1.11 -6.07
N ALA A 144 -12.19 -0.19 -6.33
CA ALA A 144 -12.09 -1.21 -5.32
C ALA A 144 -10.90 -2.13 -5.61
N VAL A 145 -10.19 -2.55 -4.56
CA VAL A 145 -9.13 -3.55 -4.67
C VAL A 145 -9.50 -4.76 -3.83
N ALA A 146 -9.54 -5.95 -4.46
CA ALA A 146 -9.72 -7.20 -3.75
C ALA A 146 -8.42 -7.64 -3.09
N ASP A 147 -8.52 -8.03 -1.81
CA ASP A 147 -7.47 -8.73 -1.09
C ASP A 147 -7.65 -10.26 -1.22
N PRO A 148 -6.57 -11.06 -1.11
CA PRO A 148 -6.63 -12.53 -1.14
C PRO A 148 -7.54 -13.16 -0.09
N LEU A 149 -7.80 -12.49 1.03
CA LEU A 149 -8.71 -12.94 2.09
C LEU A 149 -10.17 -12.56 1.82
N GLY A 150 -10.47 -11.98 0.65
CA GLY A 150 -11.81 -11.62 0.22
C GLY A 150 -12.29 -10.25 0.70
N MET A 151 -11.45 -9.45 1.36
CA MET A 151 -11.77 -8.08 1.70
C MET A 151 -11.73 -7.19 0.46
N ILE A 152 -12.68 -6.26 0.39
CA ILE A 152 -12.73 -5.25 -0.67
C ILE A 152 -12.30 -3.90 -0.09
N LEU A 153 -11.16 -3.39 -0.55
CA LEU A 153 -10.66 -2.08 -0.17
C LEU A 153 -11.25 -1.04 -1.11
N HIS A 154 -12.30 -0.35 -0.66
CA HIS A 154 -12.95 0.68 -1.45
C HIS A 154 -12.23 2.03 -1.30
N ARG A 155 -11.95 2.66 -2.43
CA ARG A 155 -11.47 4.03 -2.58
C ARG A 155 -12.57 4.88 -3.22
N PRO A 156 -13.36 5.61 -2.41
CA PRO A 156 -14.39 6.49 -2.95
C PRO A 156 -13.75 7.69 -3.69
N ALA A 157 -14.49 8.26 -4.64
CA ALA A 157 -14.20 9.55 -5.24
C ALA A 157 -15.34 10.53 -5.02
N GLU A 158 -14.98 11.79 -4.80
CA GLU A 158 -15.95 12.88 -4.84
C GLU A 158 -16.41 13.13 -6.28
N PRO A 159 -17.61 13.70 -6.52
CA PRO A 159 -18.17 13.85 -7.88
C PRO A 159 -17.30 14.57 -8.90
N HIS A 160 -16.40 15.45 -8.44
CA HIS A 160 -15.49 16.22 -9.31
C HIS A 160 -14.09 15.58 -9.45
N VAL A 161 -13.82 14.50 -8.72
CA VAL A 161 -12.55 13.78 -8.75
C VAL A 161 -12.62 12.68 -9.78
N VAL A 162 -11.66 12.68 -10.70
CA VAL A 162 -11.43 11.60 -11.66
C VAL A 162 -10.30 10.72 -11.14
N GLN A 163 -10.60 9.45 -10.88
CA GLN A 163 -9.58 8.46 -10.53
C GLN A 163 -9.03 7.80 -11.79
N MET A 164 -7.78 7.36 -11.71
CA MET A 164 -7.14 6.58 -12.76
C MET A 164 -6.23 5.53 -12.15
N TRP A 165 -5.98 4.48 -12.91
CA TRP A 165 -5.05 3.44 -12.51
C TRP A 165 -4.29 2.91 -13.72
N LYS A 166 -3.12 2.35 -13.45
CA LYS A 166 -2.27 1.66 -14.42
C LYS A 166 -1.80 0.35 -13.79
N ALA A 167 -2.12 -0.77 -14.42
CA ALA A 167 -1.56 -2.06 -14.04
C ALA A 167 -0.05 -2.05 -14.31
N LEU A 168 0.72 -2.40 -13.28
CA LEU A 168 2.18 -2.58 -13.37
C LEU A 168 2.54 -4.05 -13.57
N ASN A 169 1.59 -4.95 -13.31
CA ASN A 169 1.70 -6.38 -13.51
C ASN A 169 0.53 -6.88 -14.37
N ARG A 170 0.82 -7.77 -15.32
CA ARG A 170 -0.14 -8.29 -16.32
C ARG A 170 -1.29 -9.11 -15.74
N GLU A 171 -1.11 -9.66 -14.54
CA GLU A 171 -2.12 -10.50 -13.89
C GLU A 171 -3.20 -9.65 -13.19
N VAL A 172 -2.96 -8.34 -13.00
CA VAL A 172 -4.00 -7.44 -12.49
C VAL A 172 -5.18 -7.46 -13.45
N THR A 173 -6.32 -7.88 -12.92
CA THR A 173 -7.55 -8.08 -13.66
C THR A 173 -8.62 -7.12 -13.16
N VAL A 174 -9.59 -6.82 -14.02
CA VAL A 174 -10.66 -5.86 -13.74
C VAL A 174 -12.00 -6.54 -13.93
N VAL A 175 -12.85 -6.39 -12.93
CA VAL A 175 -14.23 -6.85 -12.94
C VAL A 175 -15.13 -5.62 -12.79
N ASP A 176 -16.07 -5.48 -13.72
CA ASP A 176 -17.09 -4.45 -13.64
C ASP A 176 -18.10 -4.85 -12.57
N SER A 177 -18.26 -3.97 -11.59
CA SER A 177 -19.11 -4.20 -10.43
C SER A 177 -19.97 -2.99 -10.12
N ARG A 178 -20.87 -3.13 -9.15
CA ARG A 178 -21.72 -2.06 -8.65
C ARG A 178 -21.77 -2.11 -7.14
N MET A 179 -21.80 -0.93 -6.53
CA MET A 179 -22.11 -0.78 -5.11
C MET A 179 -23.57 -1.15 -4.83
N PRO A 180 -23.97 -1.43 -3.57
CA PRO A 180 -25.36 -1.72 -3.21
C PRO A 180 -26.35 -0.60 -3.60
N ASP A 181 -25.88 0.64 -3.65
CA ASP A 181 -26.65 1.82 -4.10
C ASP A 181 -26.74 1.95 -5.64
N GLY A 182 -26.16 1.01 -6.38
CA GLY A 182 -26.16 0.96 -7.84
C GLY A 182 -25.03 1.73 -8.51
N SER A 183 -24.19 2.44 -7.75
CA SER A 183 -23.07 3.22 -8.29
C SER A 183 -22.03 2.33 -8.97
N PRO A 184 -21.45 2.74 -10.11
CA PRO A 184 -20.43 1.97 -10.82
C PRO A 184 -19.15 1.84 -9.97
N LEU A 185 -18.56 0.65 -10.01
CA LEU A 185 -17.33 0.32 -9.29
C LEU A 185 -16.41 -0.52 -10.17
N ARG A 186 -15.15 -0.13 -10.29
CA ARG A 186 -14.11 -0.98 -10.89
C ARG A 186 -13.43 -1.79 -9.80
N LEU A 187 -13.68 -3.10 -9.81
CA LEU A 187 -13.02 -4.04 -8.91
C LEU A 187 -11.73 -4.55 -9.55
N LEU A 188 -10.61 -4.22 -8.92
CA LEU A 188 -9.27 -4.66 -9.31
C LEU A 188 -8.90 -5.90 -8.50
N THR A 189 -8.70 -7.01 -9.18
CA THR A 189 -8.27 -8.29 -8.62
C THR A 189 -6.79 -8.54 -8.92
N GLU A 190 -6.18 -9.49 -8.21
CA GLU A 190 -4.75 -9.82 -8.37
C GLU A 190 -3.80 -8.64 -8.06
N VAL A 191 -4.25 -7.60 -7.37
CA VAL A 191 -3.38 -6.48 -6.96
C VAL A 191 -2.61 -6.82 -5.68
N LEU A 192 -3.29 -7.50 -4.77
CA LEU A 192 -2.78 -7.87 -3.45
C LEU A 192 -2.46 -9.37 -3.36
N VAL A 193 -2.44 -10.07 -4.49
CA VAL A 193 -2.07 -11.48 -4.51
C VAL A 193 -0.55 -11.61 -4.37
N PRO A 194 -0.05 -12.44 -3.43
CA PRO A 194 1.39 -12.66 -3.27
C PRO A 194 2.01 -13.11 -4.59
N PRO A 195 3.25 -12.72 -4.91
CA PRO A 195 3.92 -13.19 -6.12
C PRO A 195 4.05 -14.73 -6.10
N ALA A 196 4.17 -15.37 -7.27
CA ALA A 196 4.10 -16.82 -7.41
C ALA A 196 5.18 -17.61 -6.61
N ASP A 197 6.24 -16.92 -6.19
CA ASP A 197 7.36 -17.38 -5.36
C ASP A 197 7.18 -17.07 -3.86
N ALA A 198 6.10 -16.38 -3.47
CA ALA A 198 5.76 -16.13 -2.09
C ALA A 198 5.48 -17.43 -1.32
N PRO A 199 5.60 -17.41 0.02
CA PRO A 199 5.34 -18.58 0.83
C PRO A 199 3.96 -19.17 0.53
N LYS A 200 3.93 -20.39 0.00
CA LYS A 200 2.70 -21.10 -0.32
C LYS A 200 2.10 -21.64 0.97
N VAL A 201 0.89 -21.17 1.27
CA VAL A 201 0.08 -21.68 2.37
C VAL A 201 -0.84 -22.77 1.83
N ALA A 202 -0.67 -24.00 2.30
CA ALA A 202 -1.51 -25.13 1.92
C ALA A 202 -2.19 -25.71 3.16
N ARG A 203 -3.52 -25.79 3.12
CA ARG A 203 -4.30 -26.52 4.13
C ARG A 203 -4.35 -28.00 3.75
N GLN A 204 -4.05 -28.87 4.70
CA GLN A 204 -4.11 -30.31 4.53
C GLN A 204 -5.50 -30.83 4.93
N ASP A 205 -5.84 -32.06 4.53
CA ASP A 205 -7.13 -32.70 4.83
C ASP A 205 -7.36 -32.90 6.34
N ASP A 206 -6.29 -33.03 7.12
CA ASP A 206 -6.34 -33.10 8.59
C ASP A 206 -6.58 -31.73 9.26
N GLY A 207 -6.71 -30.66 8.47
CA GLY A 207 -6.93 -29.30 8.93
C GLY A 207 -5.66 -28.53 9.30
N SER A 208 -4.48 -29.17 9.28
CA SER A 208 -3.18 -28.52 9.47
C SER A 208 -2.86 -27.56 8.32
N LEU A 209 -1.94 -26.63 8.56
CA LEU A 209 -1.57 -25.58 7.61
C LEU A 209 -0.07 -25.57 7.42
N THR A 210 0.37 -25.84 6.20
CA THR A 210 1.79 -25.82 5.82
C THR A 210 2.12 -24.51 5.14
N ILE A 211 3.13 -23.82 5.65
CA ILE A 211 3.70 -22.60 5.06
C ILE A 211 5.03 -23.00 4.42
N ILE A 212 5.14 -22.83 3.10
CA ILE A 212 6.34 -23.19 2.32
C ILE A 212 6.91 -21.93 1.68
N GLY A 213 8.00 -21.37 2.22
CA GLY A 213 8.63 -20.18 1.63
C GLY A 213 10.06 -19.97 2.13
N GLY A 214 10.90 -19.36 1.29
CA GLY A 214 12.29 -19.03 1.67
C GLY A 214 13.17 -20.25 2.03
N GLY A 215 12.86 -21.44 1.50
CA GLY A 215 13.54 -22.69 1.85
C GLY A 215 13.10 -23.33 3.17
N VAL A 216 12.14 -22.71 3.88
CA VAL A 216 11.58 -23.23 5.13
C VAL A 216 10.19 -23.82 4.87
N ARG A 217 9.95 -25.00 5.44
CA ARG A 217 8.64 -25.64 5.52
C ARG A 217 8.24 -25.71 6.99
N GLU A 218 7.22 -24.96 7.36
CA GLU A 218 6.64 -25.00 8.70
C GLU A 218 5.22 -25.56 8.60
N THR A 219 4.86 -26.48 9.49
CA THR A 219 3.52 -27.06 9.55
C THR A 219 2.91 -26.72 10.91
N LEU A 220 1.81 -25.98 10.87
CA LEU A 220 0.98 -25.69 12.03
C LEU A 220 -0.08 -26.76 12.15
N ASP A 221 -0.26 -27.32 13.35
CA ASP A 221 -1.33 -28.27 13.62
C ASP A 221 -2.73 -27.65 13.37
N ALA A 222 -3.76 -28.48 13.24
CA ALA A 222 -5.10 -28.04 12.89
C ALA A 222 -5.73 -27.06 13.91
N GLN A 223 -5.38 -27.20 15.20
CA GLN A 223 -5.88 -26.32 16.26
C GLN A 223 -5.23 -24.93 16.13
N THR A 224 -3.92 -24.89 15.95
CA THR A 224 -3.14 -23.66 15.75
C THR A 224 -3.54 -22.95 14.46
N ALA A 225 -3.66 -23.69 13.36
CA ALA A 225 -4.14 -23.18 12.07
C ALA A 225 -5.55 -22.58 12.18
N GLY A 226 -6.48 -23.32 12.79
CA GLY A 226 -7.84 -22.84 13.02
C GLY A 226 -7.89 -21.61 13.94
N MET A 227 -6.99 -21.51 14.92
CA MET A 227 -6.87 -20.33 15.77
C MET A 227 -6.38 -19.11 14.99
N MET A 228 -5.33 -19.27 14.16
CA MET A 228 -4.82 -18.19 13.33
C MET A 228 -5.87 -17.69 12.33
N GLU A 229 -6.60 -18.60 11.68
CA GLU A 229 -7.68 -18.24 10.75
C GLU A 229 -8.79 -17.44 11.46
N ARG A 230 -9.25 -17.90 12.63
CA ARG A 230 -10.22 -17.16 13.44
C ARG A 230 -9.67 -15.79 13.84
N MET A 231 -8.42 -15.72 14.27
CA MET A 231 -7.76 -14.48 14.66
C MET A 231 -7.74 -13.47 13.51
N TYR A 232 -7.33 -13.86 12.29
CA TYR A 232 -7.31 -12.95 11.15
C TYR A 232 -8.70 -12.50 10.71
N ARG A 233 -9.72 -13.36 10.85
CA ARG A 233 -11.12 -13.03 10.52
C ARG A 233 -11.86 -12.28 11.61
N THR A 234 -11.32 -12.17 12.82
CA THR A 234 -12.01 -11.57 13.96
C THR A 234 -11.91 -10.04 13.88
N PRO A 235 -13.04 -9.33 13.70
CA PRO A 235 -13.02 -7.86 13.70
C PRO A 235 -12.80 -7.36 15.13
N VAL A 236 -11.97 -6.33 15.29
CA VAL A 236 -11.72 -5.66 16.57
C VAL A 236 -11.98 -4.16 16.46
N THR A 237 -12.52 -3.57 17.52
CA THR A 237 -12.80 -2.13 17.61
C THR A 237 -11.58 -1.36 18.16
N GLU A 238 -11.52 -0.06 17.92
CA GLU A 238 -10.47 0.80 18.51
C GLU A 238 -10.45 0.75 20.04
N GLU A 239 -11.62 0.58 20.68
CA GLU A 239 -11.75 0.45 22.12
C GLU A 239 -11.16 -0.88 22.62
N GLU A 240 -11.47 -1.99 21.95
CA GLU A 240 -10.93 -3.32 22.28
C GLU A 240 -9.39 -3.36 22.14
N VAL A 241 -8.85 -2.69 21.11
CA VAL A 241 -7.41 -2.55 20.90
C VAL A 241 -6.80 -1.69 22.01
N ARG A 242 -7.37 -0.51 22.29
CA ARG A 242 -6.87 0.42 23.30
C ARG A 242 -6.86 -0.19 24.70
N ALA A 243 -7.90 -0.96 25.05
CA ALA A 243 -7.99 -1.68 26.32
C ALA A 243 -6.88 -2.75 26.49
N GLY A 244 -6.31 -3.26 25.38
CA GLY A 244 -5.26 -4.28 25.38
C GLY A 244 -3.84 -3.77 25.17
N THR A 245 -3.64 -2.52 24.75
CA THR A 245 -2.33 -2.04 24.27
C THR A 245 -1.20 -2.27 25.27
N ALA A 246 -1.37 -1.87 26.54
CA ALA A 246 -0.33 -2.03 27.56
C ALA A 246 -0.03 -3.50 27.89
N GLU A 247 -1.00 -4.40 27.73
CA GLU A 247 -0.80 -5.83 27.86
C GLU A 247 -0.05 -6.40 26.65
N ALA A 248 -0.50 -6.07 25.44
CA ALA A 248 0.14 -6.50 24.19
C ALA A 248 1.64 -6.13 24.15
N LEU A 249 1.98 -4.90 24.53
CA LEU A 249 3.36 -4.43 24.58
C LEU A 249 4.22 -5.19 25.59
N ARG A 250 3.66 -5.63 26.73
CA ARG A 250 4.38 -6.48 27.70
C ARG A 250 4.73 -7.86 27.14
N TYR A 251 3.95 -8.35 26.18
CA TYR A 251 4.21 -9.61 25.47
C TYR A 251 5.03 -9.42 24.17
N GLY A 252 5.45 -8.19 23.85
CA GLY A 252 6.11 -7.87 22.59
C GLY A 252 5.20 -8.11 21.37
N MET A 253 3.88 -8.02 21.57
CA MET A 253 2.87 -8.26 20.54
C MET A 253 2.27 -6.94 20.06
N GLU A 254 1.92 -6.90 18.78
CA GLU A 254 1.19 -5.76 18.21
C GLU A 254 -0.23 -5.69 18.82
N PRO A 255 -0.72 -4.50 19.25
CA PRO A 255 -2.00 -4.36 19.94
C PRO A 255 -3.24 -4.87 19.21
N VAL A 256 -3.33 -4.71 17.88
CA VAL A 256 -4.43 -5.23 17.06
C VAL A 256 -4.39 -6.76 17.01
N LEU A 257 -3.21 -7.35 16.82
CA LEU A 257 -3.00 -8.79 16.84
C LEU A 257 -3.37 -9.38 18.20
N ALA A 258 -2.94 -8.76 19.29
CA ALA A 258 -3.31 -9.14 20.66
C ALA A 258 -4.82 -9.06 20.90
N ALA A 259 -5.48 -7.99 20.44
CA ALA A 259 -6.92 -7.84 20.56
C ALA A 259 -7.66 -8.94 19.79
N ARG A 260 -7.22 -9.22 18.55
CA ARG A 260 -7.78 -10.29 17.71
C ARG A 260 -7.59 -11.66 18.35
N LEU A 261 -6.41 -11.94 18.87
CA LEU A 261 -6.09 -13.20 19.51
C LEU A 261 -6.96 -13.42 20.75
N ARG A 262 -7.12 -12.41 21.62
CA ARG A 262 -8.01 -12.49 22.79
C ARG A 262 -9.46 -12.73 22.38
N LYS A 263 -9.95 -11.98 21.39
CA LYS A 263 -11.33 -12.07 20.93
C LYS A 263 -11.63 -13.39 20.20
N ALA A 264 -10.70 -13.89 19.39
CA ALA A 264 -10.84 -15.15 18.66
C ALA A 264 -10.70 -16.39 19.55
N SER A 265 -9.94 -16.29 20.64
CA SER A 265 -9.73 -17.39 21.60
C SER A 265 -10.71 -17.38 22.78
N GLY A 266 -11.29 -16.21 23.09
CA GLY A 266 -12.05 -15.99 24.32
C GLY A 266 -11.18 -15.99 25.59
N ARG A 267 -9.85 -15.90 25.47
CA ARG A 267 -8.89 -16.01 26.58
C ARG A 267 -7.99 -14.79 26.68
N SER A 268 -7.45 -14.53 27.86
CA SER A 268 -6.49 -13.45 28.07
C SER A 268 -5.11 -13.80 27.47
N LEU A 269 -4.25 -12.81 27.23
CA LEU A 269 -2.87 -13.07 26.79
C LEU A 269 -2.07 -13.91 27.80
N PRO A 270 -2.14 -13.66 29.12
CA PRO A 270 -1.52 -14.55 30.12
C PRO A 270 -1.97 -16.01 30.03
N ASP A 271 -3.26 -16.26 29.78
CA ASP A 271 -3.79 -17.63 29.67
C ASP A 271 -3.29 -18.36 28.42
N LEU A 272 -2.96 -17.60 27.38
CA LEU A 272 -2.49 -18.11 26.09
C LEU A 272 -0.98 -18.25 26.02
N MET A 273 -0.25 -17.33 26.63
CA MET A 273 1.20 -17.17 26.44
C MET A 273 2.03 -17.41 27.70
N GLY A 274 1.39 -17.60 28.87
CA GLY A 274 2.07 -17.63 30.15
C GLY A 274 2.54 -16.23 30.58
N PRO A 275 3.44 -16.10 31.57
CA PRO A 275 3.92 -14.80 32.03
C PRO A 275 4.77 -14.08 30.97
N PRO A 276 4.76 -12.73 30.92
CA PRO A 276 5.53 -11.98 29.94
C PRO A 276 7.04 -12.17 30.15
N ARG A 277 7.80 -12.17 29.06
CA ARG A 277 9.27 -12.29 29.08
C ARG A 277 9.87 -11.15 29.91
N GLY A 278 10.49 -11.48 31.05
CA GLY A 278 11.10 -10.53 31.98
C GLY A 278 10.50 -10.47 33.39
N ALA A 279 9.37 -11.13 33.66
CA ALA A 279 8.73 -11.11 34.98
C ALA A 279 9.47 -11.95 36.06
N GLY A 280 10.46 -12.77 35.68
CA GLY A 280 11.17 -13.68 36.59
C GLY A 280 12.30 -13.07 37.41
N ALA A 281 12.72 -11.82 37.17
CA ALA A 281 13.92 -11.25 37.82
C ALA A 281 13.65 -10.47 39.12
N ALA A 282 12.39 -10.27 39.52
CA ALA A 282 12.04 -9.42 40.67
C ALA A 282 11.68 -10.19 41.96
N ALA A 283 11.66 -11.53 41.96
CA ALA A 283 11.25 -12.33 43.12
C ALA A 283 12.42 -12.83 43.99
N GLY A 284 13.56 -12.12 44.01
CA GLY A 284 14.75 -12.58 44.73
C GLY A 284 15.68 -11.48 45.20
N ARG A 285 15.20 -10.48 45.96
CA ARG A 285 16.01 -9.71 46.93
C ARG A 285 15.13 -9.25 48.10
N ARG A 286 15.09 -10.06 49.16
CA ARG A 286 14.99 -9.61 50.54
C ARG A 286 16.12 -10.27 51.31
#